data_AF-A0A258TA63-F1
#
_entry.id   AF-A0A258TA63-F1
#
_cell.length_a   1.000
_cell.length_b   1.000
_cell.length_c   1.000
_cell.angle_alpha   90.00
_cell.angle_beta   90.00
_cell.angle_gamma   90.00
#
_symmetry.space_group_name_H-M   'P 1'
#
loop_
_entity.id
_entity.type
_entity.pdbx_description
1 polymer ?
#
loop_
_entity_poly.entity_id
_entity_poly.type
_entity_poly.pdbx_seq_one_letter_code
_entity_poly.pdbx_strand_id
1 'polypeptide(L)'
;MRQGDDAPLQVAPDARELLIRFSDAVESAQAPGGAFAEVTAYASKAAEQAARVAGVLSLWGNLYAPVVNADTMANGIELAQFYLSEASRLSDAALVSQEIERAEALRRWLVTKCEHDEIVTRDVLRGAPSRELRESPMARAALAVLEKHGWIVPLEPGTVVRGAARKEAWRIVRQAHVV
;
A
#
# COMPACT_ATOMS: atom_id res chain seq x y z
N MET A 1 36.88 -33.47 -10.51
CA MET A 1 36.61 -32.06 -10.16
C MET A 1 37.09 -31.22 -11.34
N ARG A 2 36.22 -30.96 -12.33
CA ARG A 2 36.59 -30.13 -13.48
C ARG A 2 36.17 -28.70 -13.20
N GLN A 3 37.15 -27.82 -13.37
CA GLN A 3 37.07 -26.38 -13.59
C GLN A 3 35.71 -26.00 -14.17
N GLY A 4 34.91 -25.29 -13.38
CA GLY A 4 33.61 -24.79 -13.83
C GLY A 4 33.86 -23.75 -14.90
N ASP A 5 33.35 -23.99 -16.11
CA ASP A 5 33.16 -22.90 -17.04
C ASP A 5 32.08 -21.99 -16.42
N ASP A 6 32.48 -20.86 -15.84
CA ASP A 6 31.62 -19.82 -15.25
C ASP A 6 30.76 -19.09 -16.31
N ALA A 7 30.38 -19.79 -17.38
CA ALA A 7 29.58 -19.23 -18.45
C ALA A 7 28.15 -18.97 -17.93
N PRO A 8 27.62 -17.74 -18.07
CA PRO A 8 26.25 -17.45 -17.66
C PRO A 8 25.27 -18.30 -18.47
N LEU A 9 24.28 -18.90 -17.78
CA LEU A 9 23.20 -19.64 -18.44
C LEU A 9 22.44 -18.69 -19.37
N GLN A 10 22.42 -19.02 -20.66
CA GLN A 10 21.80 -18.18 -21.67
C GLN A 10 20.28 -18.31 -21.66
N VAL A 11 19.59 -17.30 -22.16
CA VAL A 11 18.12 -17.32 -22.31
C VAL A 11 17.79 -17.49 -23.79
N ALA A 12 16.95 -18.45 -24.13
CA ALA A 12 16.52 -18.66 -25.51
C ALA A 12 15.74 -17.44 -26.06
N PRO A 13 15.77 -17.18 -27.38
CA PRO A 13 15.11 -16.00 -27.95
C PRO A 13 13.60 -15.89 -27.65
N ASP A 14 12.89 -17.02 -27.68
CA ASP A 14 11.47 -17.13 -27.36
C ASP A 14 11.18 -16.90 -25.86
N ALA A 15 12.01 -17.46 -24.97
CA ALA A 15 12.00 -17.19 -23.55
C ALA A 15 12.24 -15.70 -23.25
N ARG A 16 13.19 -15.08 -23.97
CA ARG A 16 13.47 -13.65 -23.84
C ARG A 16 12.28 -12.80 -24.25
N GLU A 17 11.58 -13.18 -25.31
CA GLU A 17 10.36 -12.50 -25.75
C GLU A 17 9.25 -12.56 -24.68
N LEU A 18 9.03 -13.73 -24.06
CA LEU A 18 8.09 -13.86 -22.94
C LEU A 18 8.45 -12.94 -21.78
N LEU A 19 9.74 -12.88 -21.42
CA LEU A 19 10.23 -12.04 -20.33
C LEU A 19 10.03 -10.55 -20.62
N ILE A 20 10.24 -10.11 -21.86
CA ILE A 20 10.01 -8.72 -22.27
C ILE A 20 8.53 -8.37 -22.15
N ARG A 21 7.64 -9.20 -22.71
CA ARG A 21 6.20 -8.96 -22.63
C ARG A 21 5.71 -8.90 -21.19
N PHE A 22 6.26 -9.74 -20.32
CA PHE A 22 5.97 -9.69 -18.89
C PHE A 22 6.46 -8.38 -18.25
N SER A 23 7.69 -7.96 -18.56
CA SER A 23 8.26 -6.69 -18.09
C SER A 23 7.38 -5.50 -18.50
N ASP A 24 7.00 -5.41 -19.77
CA ASP A 24 6.17 -4.32 -20.31
C ASP A 24 4.78 -4.29 -19.64
N ALA A 25 4.19 -5.46 -19.39
CA ALA A 25 2.90 -5.57 -18.70
C ALA A 25 3.00 -5.10 -17.25
N VAL A 26 4.07 -5.47 -16.54
CA VAL A 26 4.31 -5.04 -15.15
C VAL A 26 4.61 -3.53 -15.09
N GLU A 27 5.36 -2.98 -16.04
CA GLU A 27 5.61 -1.55 -16.16
C GLU A 27 4.31 -0.77 -16.40
N SER A 28 3.46 -1.24 -17.31
CA SER A 28 2.15 -0.62 -17.55
C SER A 28 1.27 -0.63 -16.30
N ALA A 29 1.27 -1.74 -15.55
CA ALA A 29 0.51 -1.88 -14.32
C ALA A 29 1.04 -1.04 -13.13
N GLN A 30 2.22 -0.45 -13.25
CA GLN A 30 2.79 0.49 -12.26
C GLN A 30 2.34 1.95 -12.47
N ALA A 31 1.63 2.26 -13.56
CA ALA A 31 1.08 3.60 -13.78
C ALA A 31 0.17 4.04 -12.61
N PRO A 32 -0.01 5.35 -12.37
CA PRO A 32 -0.91 5.83 -11.33
C PRO A 32 -2.31 5.22 -11.42
N GLY A 33 -2.79 4.62 -10.33
CA GLY A 33 -4.06 3.89 -10.28
C GLY A 33 -4.04 2.48 -10.89
N GLY A 34 -2.88 2.03 -11.38
CA GLY A 34 -2.66 0.66 -11.82
C GLY A 34 -2.51 -0.31 -10.64
N ALA A 35 -2.61 -1.60 -10.94
CA ALA A 35 -2.62 -2.67 -9.93
C ALA A 35 -1.35 -2.71 -9.06
N PHE A 36 -0.22 -2.17 -9.54
CA PHE A 36 1.06 -2.19 -8.84
C PHE A 36 1.58 -0.79 -8.49
N ALA A 37 0.73 0.23 -8.53
CA ALA A 37 1.09 1.62 -8.21
C ALA A 37 1.70 1.77 -6.80
N GLU A 38 1.18 1.02 -5.83
CA GLU A 38 1.63 1.08 -4.42
C GLU A 38 2.83 0.18 -4.12
N VAL A 39 3.29 -0.63 -5.09
CA VAL A 39 4.41 -1.57 -4.94
C VAL A 39 5.45 -1.46 -6.05
N THR A 40 5.57 -0.28 -6.67
CA THR A 40 6.47 0.00 -7.82
C THR A 40 7.90 -0.50 -7.62
N ALA A 41 8.49 -0.26 -6.45
CA ALA A 41 9.86 -0.72 -6.14
C ALA A 41 10.03 -2.26 -6.21
N TYR A 42 8.99 -3.02 -5.87
CA TYR A 42 8.98 -4.48 -5.97
C TYR A 42 8.62 -4.92 -7.40
N ALA A 43 7.58 -4.31 -7.98
CA ALA A 43 7.11 -4.57 -9.34
C ALA A 43 8.21 -4.36 -10.40
N SER A 44 9.00 -3.29 -10.28
CA SER A 44 10.12 -3.00 -11.19
C SER A 44 11.19 -4.09 -11.22
N LYS A 45 11.22 -5.00 -10.24
CA LYS A 45 12.16 -6.12 -10.17
C LYS A 45 11.55 -7.45 -10.59
N ALA A 46 10.25 -7.50 -10.88
CA ALA A 46 9.53 -8.74 -11.11
C ALA A 46 10.10 -9.53 -12.31
N ALA A 47 10.43 -8.87 -13.42
CA ALA A 47 11.04 -9.52 -14.58
C ALA A 47 12.41 -10.12 -14.24
N GLU A 48 13.27 -9.39 -13.53
CA GLU A 48 14.56 -9.92 -13.07
C GLU A 48 14.38 -11.14 -12.15
N GLN A 49 13.37 -11.13 -11.26
CA GLN A 49 13.04 -12.28 -10.42
C GLN A 49 12.54 -13.47 -11.24
N ALA A 50 11.67 -13.24 -12.22
CA ALA A 50 11.19 -14.29 -13.13
C ALA A 50 12.36 -14.98 -13.83
N ALA A 51 13.30 -14.21 -14.36
CA ALA A 51 14.50 -14.75 -15.02
C ALA A 51 15.37 -15.58 -14.07
N ARG A 52 15.57 -15.12 -12.82
CA ARG A 52 16.33 -15.87 -11.82
C ARG A 52 15.65 -17.19 -11.45
N VAL A 53 14.35 -17.16 -11.21
CA VAL A 53 13.57 -18.37 -10.89
C VAL A 53 13.64 -19.35 -12.07
N ALA A 54 13.43 -18.88 -13.30
CA ALA A 54 13.54 -19.71 -14.49
C ALA A 54 14.94 -20.33 -14.67
N GLY A 55 16.00 -19.57 -14.37
CA GLY A 55 17.38 -20.09 -14.36
C GLY A 55 17.58 -21.20 -13.34
N VAL A 56 17.09 -21.01 -12.10
CA VAL A 56 17.14 -22.04 -11.05
C VAL A 56 16.37 -23.29 -11.47
N LEU A 57 15.14 -23.14 -11.99
CA LEU A 57 14.31 -24.25 -12.45
C LEU A 57 14.98 -25.03 -13.60
N SER A 58 15.63 -24.32 -14.52
CA SER A 58 16.35 -24.93 -15.64
C SER A 58 17.49 -25.83 -15.14
N LEU A 59 18.33 -25.31 -14.24
CA LEU A 59 19.46 -26.06 -13.68
C LEU A 59 19.04 -27.15 -12.72
N TRP A 60 17.92 -26.97 -12.02
CA TRP A 60 17.33 -27.99 -11.16
C TRP A 60 16.86 -29.21 -11.97
N GLY A 61 16.20 -28.97 -13.12
CA GLY A 61 15.78 -30.04 -14.02
C GLY A 61 16.94 -30.69 -14.76
N ASN A 62 17.96 -29.92 -15.14
CA ASN A 62 19.17 -30.41 -15.80
C ASN A 62 20.35 -29.47 -15.55
N LEU A 63 21.35 -29.93 -14.79
CA LEU A 63 22.55 -29.13 -14.47
C LEU A 63 23.37 -28.74 -15.72
N TYR A 64 23.21 -29.48 -16.82
CA TYR A 64 23.85 -29.23 -18.11
C TYR A 64 22.90 -28.57 -19.12
N ALA A 65 21.80 -27.96 -18.66
CA ALA A 65 20.91 -27.22 -19.54
C ALA A 65 21.68 -26.13 -20.29
N PRO A 66 21.60 -26.05 -21.63
CA PRO A 66 22.35 -25.07 -22.39
C PRO A 66 21.73 -23.66 -22.30
N VAL A 67 20.41 -23.60 -22.09
CA VAL A 67 19.63 -22.36 -22.07
C VAL A 67 18.41 -22.50 -21.15
N VAL A 68 17.86 -21.37 -20.72
CA VAL A 68 16.46 -21.27 -20.24
C VAL A 68 15.54 -21.26 -21.46
N ASN A 69 14.67 -22.26 -21.58
CA ASN A 69 13.68 -22.36 -22.65
C ASN A 69 12.38 -21.60 -22.32
N ALA A 70 11.49 -21.47 -23.30
CA ALA A 70 10.23 -20.74 -23.14
C ALA A 70 9.34 -21.31 -22.02
N ASP A 71 9.18 -22.63 -21.93
CA ASP A 71 8.34 -23.27 -20.92
C ASP A 71 8.85 -22.97 -19.50
N THR A 72 10.16 -23.06 -19.29
CA THR A 72 10.75 -22.79 -17.97
C THR A 72 10.69 -21.30 -17.63
N MET A 73 10.82 -20.43 -18.63
CA MET A 73 10.60 -18.99 -18.43
C MET A 73 9.14 -18.69 -18.07
N ALA A 74 8.17 -19.32 -18.74
CA ALA A 74 6.76 -19.16 -18.42
C ALA A 74 6.48 -19.57 -16.96
N ASN A 75 7.04 -20.67 -16.48
CA ASN A 75 6.94 -21.08 -15.07
C ASN A 75 7.58 -20.06 -14.11
N GLY A 76 8.74 -19.51 -14.49
CA GLY A 76 9.40 -18.46 -13.70
C GLY A 76 8.57 -17.17 -13.63
N ILE A 77 7.93 -16.79 -14.74
CA ILE A 77 7.01 -15.64 -14.83
C ILE A 77 5.78 -15.88 -13.96
N GLU A 78 5.16 -17.06 -14.03
CA GLU A 78 3.98 -17.40 -13.23
C GLU A 78 4.26 -17.26 -11.73
N LEU A 79 5.40 -17.79 -11.26
CA LEU A 79 5.82 -17.66 -9.87
C LEU A 79 6.11 -16.21 -9.49
N ALA A 80 6.84 -15.46 -10.32
CA ALA A 80 7.12 -14.06 -10.06
C ALA A 80 5.85 -13.20 -10.01
N GLN A 81 4.89 -13.47 -10.90
CA GLN A 81 3.60 -12.79 -10.95
C GLN A 81 2.76 -13.10 -9.70
N PHE A 82 2.75 -14.35 -9.24
CA PHE A 82 2.10 -14.72 -7.99
C PHE A 82 2.67 -13.93 -6.81
N TYR A 83 3.99 -13.92 -6.62
CA TYR A 83 4.60 -13.19 -5.51
C TYR A 83 4.45 -11.67 -5.61
N LEU A 84 4.46 -11.11 -6.81
CA LEU A 84 4.13 -9.70 -7.04
C LEU A 84 2.69 -9.37 -6.61
N SER A 85 1.72 -10.22 -6.98
CA SER A 85 0.33 -10.03 -6.58
C SER A 85 0.16 -10.11 -5.05
N GLU A 86 0.88 -11.02 -4.39
CA GLU A 86 0.85 -11.11 -2.93
C GLU A 86 1.51 -9.91 -2.25
N ALA A 87 2.60 -9.38 -2.82
CA ALA A 87 3.21 -8.15 -2.32
C ALA A 87 2.24 -6.96 -2.40
N SER A 88 1.52 -6.81 -3.52
CA SER A 88 0.47 -5.81 -3.68
C SER A 88 -0.66 -6.00 -2.65
N ARG A 89 -1.19 -7.22 -2.53
CA ARG A 89 -2.26 -7.53 -1.57
C ARG A 89 -1.87 -7.21 -0.12
N LEU A 90 -0.63 -7.51 0.27
CA LEU A 90 -0.12 -7.19 1.61
C LEU A 90 0.08 -5.68 1.81
N SER A 91 0.52 -4.96 0.78
CA SER A 91 0.65 -3.50 0.82
C SER A 91 -0.72 -2.83 1.03
N ASP A 92 -1.73 -3.26 0.28
CA ASP A 92 -3.09 -2.73 0.40
C ASP A 92 -3.68 -2.97 1.79
N ALA A 93 -3.52 -4.18 2.33
CA ALA A 93 -3.95 -4.50 3.68
C ALA A 93 -3.23 -3.64 4.75
N ALA A 94 -1.94 -3.37 4.56
CA ALA A 94 -1.18 -2.51 5.46
C ALA A 94 -1.63 -1.05 5.40
N LEU A 95 -1.95 -0.52 4.21
CA LEU A 95 -2.52 0.82 4.04
C LEU A 95 -3.84 0.97 4.80
N VAL A 96 -4.76 0.01 4.65
CA VAL A 96 -6.02 0.00 5.40
C VAL A 96 -5.78 -0.02 6.92
N SER A 97 -4.81 -0.80 7.40
CA SER A 97 -4.45 -0.81 8.83
C SER A 97 -3.99 0.58 9.30
N GLN A 98 -3.15 1.27 8.52
CA GLN A 98 -2.67 2.61 8.89
C GLN A 98 -3.80 3.64 8.96
N GLU A 99 -4.77 3.60 8.05
CA GLU A 99 -5.93 4.51 8.10
C GLU A 99 -6.76 4.29 9.38
N ILE A 100 -6.98 3.03 9.75
CA ILE A 100 -7.70 2.65 10.98
C ILE A 100 -6.92 3.07 12.22
N GLU A 101 -5.61 2.83 12.26
CA GLU A 101 -4.74 3.22 13.38
C GLU A 101 -4.72 4.74 13.58
N ARG A 102 -4.64 5.51 12.49
CA ARG A 102 -4.72 6.99 12.53
C ARG A 102 -6.06 7.46 13.07
N ALA A 103 -7.16 6.88 12.60
CA ALA A 103 -8.51 7.21 13.08
C ALA A 103 -8.66 6.90 14.58
N GLU A 104 -8.20 5.73 15.03
CA GLU A 104 -8.26 5.35 16.44
C GLU A 104 -7.35 6.22 17.32
N ALA A 105 -6.14 6.58 16.85
CA ALA A 105 -5.28 7.53 17.55
C ALA A 105 -5.95 8.91 17.71
N LEU A 106 -6.62 9.39 16.65
CA LEU A 106 -7.40 10.62 16.71
C LEU A 106 -8.56 10.49 17.70
N ARG A 107 -9.34 9.40 17.65
CA ARG A 107 -10.46 9.14 18.58
C ARG A 107 -10.02 9.16 20.03
N ARG A 108 -8.93 8.45 20.36
CA ARG A 108 -8.38 8.44 21.73
C ARG A 108 -8.00 9.84 22.18
N TRP A 109 -7.36 10.62 21.31
CA TRP A 109 -7.00 12.00 21.61
C TRP A 109 -8.24 12.88 21.82
N LEU A 110 -9.29 12.73 21.01
CA LEU A 110 -10.56 13.45 21.17
C LEU A 110 -11.20 13.17 22.53
N VAL A 111 -11.24 11.91 22.97
CA VAL A 111 -11.89 11.55 24.24
C VAL A 111 -11.04 11.96 25.46
N THR A 112 -9.71 11.86 25.37
CA THR A 112 -8.82 12.00 26.54
C THR A 112 -8.20 13.38 26.71
N LYS A 113 -8.02 14.14 25.62
CA LYS A 113 -7.26 15.39 25.60
C LYS A 113 -8.01 16.57 24.98
N CYS A 114 -9.08 16.33 24.21
CA CYS A 114 -9.89 17.43 23.72
C CYS A 114 -10.77 17.97 24.87
N GLU A 115 -10.57 19.24 25.20
CA GLU A 115 -11.32 19.93 26.26
C GLU A 115 -12.74 20.31 25.83
N HIS A 116 -12.96 20.45 24.53
CA HIS A 116 -14.23 20.90 23.97
C HIS A 116 -15.06 19.72 23.48
N ASP A 117 -16.36 19.92 23.36
CA ASP A 117 -17.26 18.92 22.76
C ASP A 117 -17.36 19.08 21.24
N GLU A 118 -16.88 20.19 20.68
CA GLU A 118 -16.75 20.40 19.24
C GLU A 118 -15.30 20.42 18.77
N ILE A 119 -15.06 19.76 17.64
CA ILE A 119 -13.77 19.72 16.95
C ILE A 119 -13.89 20.36 15.56
N VAL A 120 -12.86 21.11 15.17
CA VAL A 120 -12.67 21.54 13.77
C VAL A 120 -11.35 21.00 13.25
N THR A 121 -11.21 20.89 11.92
CA THR A 121 -9.98 20.37 11.28
C THR A 121 -8.72 21.07 11.80
N ARG A 122 -8.79 22.39 12.03
CA ARG A 122 -7.67 23.18 12.55
C ARG A 122 -7.17 22.70 13.92
N ASP A 123 -8.04 22.17 14.77
CA ASP A 123 -7.65 21.67 16.09
C ASP A 123 -6.87 20.36 15.94
N VAL A 124 -7.27 19.50 15.00
CA VAL A 124 -6.53 18.29 14.63
C VAL A 124 -5.14 18.66 14.12
N LEU A 125 -5.04 19.63 13.20
CA LEU A 125 -3.75 20.08 12.65
C LEU A 125 -2.79 20.63 13.71
N ARG A 126 -3.30 21.16 14.82
CA ARG A 126 -2.49 21.75 15.89
C ARG A 126 -2.18 20.76 17.01
N GLY A 127 -3.13 19.90 17.35
CA GLY A 127 -3.13 19.14 18.60
C GLY A 127 -3.02 17.62 18.45
N ALA A 128 -3.21 17.07 17.24
CA ALA A 128 -3.23 15.62 17.06
C ALA A 128 -1.93 14.94 17.53
N PRO A 129 -2.01 13.70 18.05
CA PRO A 129 -0.89 13.03 18.71
C PRO A 129 0.23 12.63 17.74
N SER A 130 -0.12 12.26 16.50
CA SER A 130 0.87 11.92 15.47
C SER A 130 1.14 13.11 14.54
N ARG A 131 2.37 13.20 14.03
CA ARG A 131 2.78 14.25 13.09
C ARG A 131 2.00 14.17 11.78
N GLU A 132 1.71 12.96 11.31
CA GLU A 132 0.96 12.71 10.07
C GLU A 132 -0.48 13.25 10.15
N LEU A 133 -1.16 13.07 11.30
CA LEU A 133 -2.50 13.63 11.52
C LEU A 133 -2.52 15.16 11.53
N ARG A 134 -1.35 15.82 11.58
CA ARG A 134 -1.24 17.28 11.49
C ARG A 134 -1.17 17.79 10.06
N GLU A 135 -1.27 16.90 9.07
CA GLU A 135 -1.39 17.25 7.67
C GLU A 135 -2.86 17.22 7.24
N SER A 136 -3.28 18.21 6.43
CA SER A 136 -4.68 18.40 6.04
C SER A 136 -5.33 17.15 5.42
N PRO A 137 -4.68 16.43 4.47
CA PRO A 137 -5.29 15.24 3.88
C PRO A 137 -5.54 14.13 4.89
N MET A 138 -4.55 13.83 5.73
CA MET A 138 -4.62 12.77 6.75
C MET A 138 -5.62 13.11 7.86
N ALA A 139 -5.65 14.37 8.29
CA ALA A 139 -6.64 14.86 9.25
C ALA A 139 -8.08 14.66 8.74
N ARG A 140 -8.33 15.06 7.49
CA ARG A 140 -9.65 14.92 6.85
C ARG A 140 -10.04 13.46 6.67
N ALA A 141 -9.12 12.60 6.23
CA ALA A 141 -9.37 11.18 6.10
C ALA A 141 -9.74 10.54 7.44
N ALA A 142 -8.96 10.81 8.50
CA ALA A 142 -9.25 10.31 9.84
C ALA A 142 -10.58 10.82 10.39
N LEU A 143 -10.90 12.11 10.22
CA LEU A 143 -12.20 12.68 10.61
C LEU A 143 -13.36 12.00 9.87
N ALA A 144 -13.23 11.76 8.56
CA ALA A 144 -14.26 11.08 7.77
C ALA A 144 -14.50 9.65 8.24
N VAL A 145 -13.44 8.91 8.62
CA VAL A 145 -13.58 7.58 9.22
C VAL A 145 -14.35 7.67 10.54
N LEU A 146 -13.99 8.60 11.42
CA LEU A 146 -14.69 8.79 12.69
C LEU A 146 -16.16 9.19 12.52
N GLU A 147 -16.45 10.04 11.55
CA GLU A 147 -17.81 10.47 11.20
C GLU A 147 -18.64 9.28 10.70
N LYS A 148 -18.10 8.51 9.74
CA LYS A 148 -18.74 7.32 9.17
C LYS A 148 -19.12 6.29 10.25
N HIS A 149 -18.30 6.16 11.28
CA HIS A 149 -18.52 5.24 12.40
C HIS A 149 -19.25 5.86 13.59
N GLY A 150 -19.71 7.12 13.49
CA GLY A 150 -20.54 7.77 14.51
C GLY A 150 -19.78 8.22 15.76
N TRP A 151 -18.44 8.28 15.72
CA TRP A 151 -17.63 8.81 16.82
C TRP A 151 -17.66 10.33 16.90
N ILE A 152 -17.93 10.98 15.77
CA ILE A 152 -18.19 12.40 15.65
C ILE A 152 -19.41 12.62 14.76
N VAL A 153 -20.13 13.72 14.96
CA VAL A 153 -21.34 14.06 14.19
C VAL A 153 -21.13 15.43 13.53
N PRO A 154 -21.33 15.58 12.22
CA PRO A 154 -21.16 16.87 11.55
C PRO A 154 -22.18 17.88 12.07
N LEU A 155 -21.73 19.11 12.28
CA LEU A 155 -22.57 20.25 12.61
C LEU A 155 -23.03 20.95 11.31
N GLU A 156 -24.17 21.64 11.37
CA GLU A 156 -24.67 22.38 10.21
C GLU A 156 -23.64 23.42 9.73
N PRO A 157 -23.42 23.55 8.41
CA PRO A 157 -22.53 24.56 7.87
C PRO A 157 -22.91 25.96 8.36
N GLY A 158 -21.93 26.72 8.84
CA GLY A 158 -22.15 28.05 9.43
C GLY A 158 -22.36 28.03 10.94
N THR A 159 -22.45 26.86 11.58
CA THR A 159 -22.49 26.76 13.04
C THR A 159 -21.32 27.52 13.66
N VAL A 160 -21.61 28.37 14.65
CA VAL A 160 -20.61 29.15 15.35
C VAL A 160 -19.94 28.27 16.39
N VAL A 161 -18.66 27.94 16.15
CA VAL A 161 -17.83 27.17 17.08
C VAL A 161 -16.68 28.05 17.56
N ARG A 162 -16.61 28.27 18.87
CA ARG A 162 -15.61 29.14 19.51
C ARG A 162 -15.56 30.53 18.86
N GLY A 163 -16.72 31.17 18.73
CA GLY A 163 -16.86 32.56 18.27
C GLY A 163 -16.70 32.81 16.77
N ALA A 164 -16.59 31.77 15.94
CA ALA A 164 -16.56 31.93 14.48
C ALA A 164 -17.41 30.88 13.77
N ALA A 165 -18.12 31.30 12.72
CA ALA A 165 -18.85 30.42 11.83
C ALA A 165 -17.88 29.44 11.14
N ARG A 166 -18.22 28.16 11.11
CA ARG A 166 -17.38 27.10 10.53
C ARG A 166 -18.06 26.48 9.32
N LYS A 167 -17.30 26.32 8.23
CA LYS A 167 -17.74 25.55 7.07
C LYS A 167 -17.82 24.05 7.40
N GLU A 168 -16.88 23.56 8.20
CA GLU A 168 -16.77 22.17 8.64
C GLU A 168 -16.45 22.16 10.14
N ALA A 169 -17.31 21.52 10.92
CA ALA A 169 -17.14 21.29 12.35
C ALA A 169 -17.93 20.05 12.77
N TRP A 170 -17.48 19.38 13.83
CA TRP A 170 -18.12 18.17 14.32
C TRP A 170 -18.32 18.22 15.84
N ARG A 171 -19.38 17.60 16.33
CA ARG A 171 -19.59 17.29 17.76
C ARG A 171 -19.00 15.92 18.06
N ILE A 172 -18.21 15.83 19.13
CA ILE A 172 -17.59 14.59 19.61
C ILE A 172 -18.64 13.78 20.38
N VAL A 173 -18.80 12.51 20.03
CA VAL A 173 -19.66 11.58 20.77
C VAL A 173 -18.88 10.99 21.94
N ARG A 174 -18.96 11.63 23.11
CA ARG A 174 -18.49 11.03 24.36
C ARG A 174 -19.56 10.05 24.81
N GLN A 175 -19.27 8.75 24.84
CA GLN A 175 -20.15 7.83 25.56
C GLN A 175 -20.23 8.31 27.01
N ALA A 176 -21.42 8.72 27.44
CA ALA A 176 -21.66 9.01 28.84
C ALA A 176 -21.30 7.74 29.62
N HIS A 177 -20.30 7.83 30.50
CA HIS A 177 -20.20 6.86 31.59
C HIS A 177 -21.51 6.99 32.36
N VAL A 178 -22.44 6.07 32.11
CA VAL A 178 -23.54 5.83 33.04
C VAL A 178 -22.84 5.20 34.24
N VAL A 179 -22.64 6.03 35.26
CA VAL A 179 -22.18 5.63 36.60
C VAL A 179 -23.29 4.85 37.29
#